data_AF-A0A9P3N4Q0-F1
#
_entry.id   AF-A0A9P3N4Q0-F1
#
_cell.length_a   1.000
_cell.length_b   1.000
_cell.length_c   1.000
_cell.angle_alpha   90.00
_cell.angle_beta   90.00
_cell.angle_gamma   90.00
#
_symmetry.space_group_name_H-M   'P 1'
#
loop_
_entity.id
_entity.type
_entity.pdbx_description
1 polymer ?
#
loop_
_entity_poly.entity_id
_entity_poly.type
_entity_poly.pdbx_seq_one_letter_code
_entity_poly.pdbx_strand_id
1 'polypeptide(L)'
;LLGTGELKEVLGKDWIDRQRRIVQQHAAAYQRTSWNKIFGLLTSQGLSADGKEGSVSRNALKERFRVFNATFEELHRSQCVWKIPDPELRSAVQLQIAEVLLPAYRSFVQRYTPVLESGGRFGRSSEAASKYIRFSEESLDSLLNEFFQGRESRNILLTQPSAAR
;
A
#
# COMPACT_ATOMS: atom_id res chain seq x y z
N LEU A 1 41.73 4.37 32.50
CA LEU A 1 42.05 4.40 31.06
C LEU A 1 41.27 3.27 30.40
N LEU A 2 40.02 3.55 30.00
CA LEU A 2 39.23 2.57 29.23
C LEU A 2 39.71 2.64 27.78
N GLY A 3 39.96 1.48 27.18
CA GLY A 3 40.57 1.37 25.86
C GLY A 3 39.65 1.93 24.78
N THR A 4 40.23 2.60 23.79
CA THR A 4 39.52 3.16 22.62
C THR A 4 38.71 2.11 21.83
N GLY A 5 38.96 0.81 22.04
CA GLY A 5 38.19 -0.31 21.50
C GLY A 5 36.82 -0.53 22.18
N GLU A 6 36.76 -0.46 23.51
CA GLU A 6 35.50 -0.65 24.27
C GLU A 6 34.52 0.50 24.04
N LEU A 7 35.03 1.73 23.93
CA LEU A 7 34.18 2.89 23.59
C LEU A 7 33.59 2.78 22.18
N LYS A 8 34.34 2.21 21.22
CA LYS A 8 33.91 2.03 19.83
C LYS A 8 32.92 0.89 19.68
N GLU A 9 33.06 -0.17 20.47
CA GLU A 9 32.07 -1.25 20.59
C GLU A 9 30.79 -0.80 21.27
N VAL A 10 30.87 -0.08 22.39
CA VAL A 10 29.70 0.40 23.14
C VAL A 10 28.94 1.46 22.35
N LEU A 11 29.63 2.48 21.81
CA LEU A 11 29.00 3.47 20.93
C LEU A 11 28.47 2.85 19.64
N GLY A 12 29.17 1.86 19.07
CA GLY A 12 28.72 1.15 17.87
C GLY A 12 27.46 0.34 18.11
N LYS A 13 27.42 -0.43 19.21
CA LYS A 13 26.27 -1.26 19.58
C LYS A 13 25.06 -0.42 19.99
N ASP A 14 25.26 0.60 20.82
CA ASP A 14 24.19 1.51 21.25
C ASP A 14 23.63 2.33 20.09
N TRP A 15 24.50 2.75 19.15
CA TRP A 15 24.07 3.43 17.93
C TRP A 15 23.31 2.48 17.00
N ILE A 16 23.79 1.25 16.81
CA ILE A 16 23.11 0.21 16.01
C ILE A 16 21.73 -0.12 16.63
N ASP A 17 21.64 -0.30 17.94
CA ASP A 17 20.40 -0.63 18.62
C ASP A 17 19.42 0.55 18.64
N ARG A 18 19.92 1.78 18.70
CA ARG A 18 19.09 2.99 18.55
C ARG A 18 18.59 3.16 17.13
N GLN A 19 19.44 2.95 16.12
CA GLN A 19 19.01 2.95 14.71
C GLN A 19 18.02 1.83 14.44
N ARG A 20 18.24 0.63 14.97
CA ARG A 20 17.31 -0.51 14.89
C ARG A 20 15.96 -0.17 15.51
N ARG A 21 15.93 0.44 16.71
CA ARG A 21 14.68 0.88 17.35
C ARG A 21 13.96 1.98 16.57
N ILE A 22 14.69 2.96 16.06
CA ILE A 22 14.11 4.03 15.23
C ILE A 22 13.52 3.44 13.94
N VAL A 23 14.25 2.57 13.26
CA VAL A 23 13.78 1.85 12.06
C VAL A 23 12.55 0.99 12.39
N GLN A 24 12.54 0.26 13.51
CA GLN A 24 11.40 -0.54 13.95
C GLN A 24 10.18 0.32 14.31
N GLN A 25 10.37 1.47 14.97
CA GLN A 25 9.29 2.39 15.31
C GLN A 25 8.73 3.08 14.06
N HIS A 26 9.58 3.50 13.13
CA HIS A 26 9.14 4.03 11.84
C HIS A 26 8.45 2.95 11.00
N ALA A 27 8.96 1.72 10.99
CA ALA A 27 8.32 0.59 10.30
C ALA A 27 6.96 0.24 10.90
N ALA A 28 6.84 0.20 12.23
CA ALA A 28 5.59 -0.07 12.93
C ALA A 28 4.57 1.07 12.76
N ALA A 29 5.01 2.33 12.87
CA ALA A 29 4.16 3.49 12.61
C ALA A 29 3.73 3.55 11.13
N TYR A 30 4.62 3.19 10.20
CA TYR A 30 4.33 3.12 8.78
C TYR A 30 3.37 1.98 8.43
N GLN A 31 3.59 0.76 8.91
CA GLN A 31 2.66 -0.36 8.71
C GLN A 31 1.27 -0.01 9.22
N ARG A 32 1.21 0.57 10.43
CA ARG A 32 -0.05 0.93 11.09
C ARG A 32 -0.75 2.13 10.45
N THR A 33 -0.05 3.01 9.74
CA THR A 33 -0.69 4.19 9.13
C THR A 33 -1.03 3.96 7.67
N SER A 34 -0.17 3.26 6.93
CA SER A 34 -0.30 3.05 5.48
C SER A 34 -1.33 1.97 5.14
N TRP A 35 -1.34 0.86 5.87
CA TRP A 35 -2.27 -0.24 5.60
C TRP A 35 -3.64 -0.06 6.24
N ASN A 36 -3.72 0.60 7.40
CA ASN A 36 -5.02 0.88 8.05
C ASN A 36 -5.93 1.74 7.17
N LYS A 37 -5.37 2.66 6.38
CA LYS A 37 -6.14 3.44 5.41
C LYS A 37 -6.72 2.54 4.33
N ILE A 38 -5.90 1.67 3.73
CA ILE A 38 -6.36 0.69 2.73
C ILE A 38 -7.44 -0.23 3.30
N PHE A 39 -7.21 -0.84 4.46
CA PHE A 39 -8.18 -1.74 5.07
C PHE A 39 -9.47 -1.02 5.49
N GLY A 40 -9.38 0.22 5.99
CA GLY A 40 -10.53 1.04 6.29
C GLY A 40 -11.40 1.31 5.06
N LEU A 41 -10.80 1.46 3.88
CA LEU A 41 -11.52 1.65 2.62
C LEU A 41 -12.26 0.37 2.16
N LEU A 42 -11.76 -0.81 2.54
CA LEU A 42 -12.36 -2.11 2.25
C LEU A 42 -13.45 -2.53 3.25
N THR A 43 -14.00 -1.59 4.01
CA THR A 43 -15.10 -1.83 4.95
C THR A 43 -16.43 -1.29 4.43
N SER A 44 -17.55 -1.81 4.97
CA SER A 44 -18.88 -1.27 4.71
C SER A 44 -19.15 0.09 5.38
N GLN A 45 -18.28 0.51 6.31
CA GLN A 45 -18.47 1.73 7.08
C GLN A 45 -18.45 2.96 6.19
N GLY A 46 -19.40 3.89 6.39
CA GLY A 46 -19.47 5.14 5.64
C GLY A 46 -19.96 4.99 4.18
N LEU A 47 -20.59 3.85 3.85
CA LEU A 47 -21.24 3.63 2.55
C LEU A 47 -22.76 3.85 2.59
N SER A 48 -23.35 4.16 3.75
CA SER A 48 -24.80 4.29 3.92
C SER A 48 -25.39 5.48 3.16
N ALA A 49 -26.53 5.28 2.51
CA ALA A 49 -27.35 6.37 1.97
C ALA A 49 -28.32 6.88 3.03
N ASP A 50 -28.29 8.19 3.31
CA ASP A 50 -29.29 8.96 4.07
C ASP A 50 -29.89 8.24 5.31
N GLY A 51 -29.04 7.67 6.17
CA GLY A 51 -29.46 7.10 7.46
C GLY A 51 -30.31 5.82 7.39
N LYS A 52 -30.57 5.26 6.19
CA LYS A 52 -31.25 3.96 6.05
C LYS A 52 -30.24 2.82 6.18
N GLU A 53 -30.28 2.15 7.33
CA GLU A 53 -29.55 0.90 7.56
C GLU A 53 -29.83 -0.09 6.42
N GLY A 54 -28.76 -0.65 5.86
CA GLY A 54 -28.82 -1.61 4.76
C GLY A 54 -28.81 -1.02 3.35
N SER A 55 -28.98 0.29 3.16
CA SER A 55 -28.90 0.92 1.82
C SER A 55 -27.52 1.53 1.53
N VAL A 56 -26.90 1.12 0.43
CA VAL A 56 -25.55 1.56 0.02
C VAL A 56 -25.66 2.70 -0.99
N SER A 57 -25.05 3.84 -0.69
CA SER A 57 -24.94 4.96 -1.61
C SER A 57 -23.98 4.62 -2.75
N ARG A 58 -24.50 4.56 -3.98
CA ARG A 58 -23.69 4.31 -5.18
C ARG A 58 -22.61 5.37 -5.38
N ASN A 59 -22.90 6.63 -5.04
CA ASN A 59 -21.94 7.72 -5.15
C ASN A 59 -20.82 7.57 -4.11
N ALA A 60 -21.16 7.24 -2.86
CA ALA A 60 -20.17 6.94 -1.83
C ALA A 60 -19.28 5.75 -2.20
N LEU A 61 -19.87 4.71 -2.81
CA LEU A 61 -19.16 3.52 -3.26
C LEU A 61 -18.20 3.82 -4.43
N LYS A 62 -18.62 4.62 -5.42
CA LYS A 62 -17.75 5.09 -6.51
C LYS A 62 -16.56 5.88 -5.97
N GLU A 63 -16.83 6.77 -5.02
CA GLU A 63 -15.78 7.55 -4.37
C GLU A 63 -14.84 6.64 -3.56
N ARG A 64 -15.39 5.63 -2.88
CA ARG A 64 -14.58 4.66 -2.13
C ARG A 64 -13.57 3.94 -3.02
N PHE A 65 -13.99 3.44 -4.18
CA PHE A 65 -13.09 2.81 -5.14
C PHE A 65 -12.05 3.80 -5.69
N ARG A 66 -12.41 5.06 -5.94
CA ARG A 66 -11.44 6.09 -6.34
C ARG A 66 -10.37 6.34 -5.30
N VAL A 67 -10.78 6.53 -4.04
CA VAL A 67 -9.86 6.76 -2.93
C VAL A 67 -8.98 5.53 -2.70
N PHE A 68 -9.54 4.32 -2.79
CA PHE A 68 -8.76 3.08 -2.76
C PHE A 68 -7.69 3.08 -3.85
N ASN A 69 -8.06 3.39 -5.09
CA ASN A 69 -7.12 3.36 -6.21
C ASN A 69 -5.96 4.33 -6.00
N ALA A 70 -6.25 5.58 -5.64
CA ALA A 70 -5.22 6.58 -5.39
C ALA A 70 -4.31 6.21 -4.21
N THR A 71 -4.90 5.71 -3.12
CA THR A 71 -4.15 5.29 -1.92
C THR A 71 -3.24 4.10 -2.22
N PHE A 72 -3.74 3.12 -2.98
CA PHE A 72 -2.94 1.95 -3.36
C PHE A 72 -1.81 2.31 -4.33
N GLU A 73 -2.05 3.20 -5.31
CA GLU A 73 -1.00 3.68 -6.21
C GLU A 73 0.11 4.43 -5.48
N GLU A 74 -0.24 5.29 -4.52
CA GLU A 74 0.73 5.98 -3.67
C GLU A 74 1.53 4.99 -2.82
N LEU A 75 0.84 4.04 -2.21
CA LEU A 75 1.46 2.98 -1.43
C LEU A 75 2.43 2.19 -2.29
N HIS A 76 2.00 1.68 -3.43
CA HIS A 76 2.86 0.93 -4.36
C HIS A 76 4.11 1.74 -4.74
N ARG A 77 3.94 3.01 -5.11
CA ARG A 77 5.06 3.89 -5.48
C ARG A 77 6.08 4.02 -4.34
N SER A 78 5.60 4.21 -3.11
CA SER A 78 6.48 4.34 -1.94
C SER A 78 7.18 3.03 -1.57
N GLN A 79 6.46 1.91 -1.58
CA GLN A 79 6.98 0.60 -1.17
C GLN A 79 7.98 0.01 -2.16
N CYS A 80 7.84 0.31 -3.45
CA CYS A 80 8.78 -0.16 -4.47
C CYS A 80 10.16 0.52 -4.37
N VAL A 81 10.25 1.72 -3.80
CA VAL A 81 11.52 2.42 -3.54
C VAL A 81 12.30 1.80 -2.39
N TRP A 82 11.61 1.22 -1.42
CA TRP A 82 12.24 0.59 -0.27
C TRP A 82 12.92 -0.71 -0.71
N LYS A 83 13.99 -1.11 -0.02
CA LYS A 83 14.71 -2.35 -0.31
C LYS A 83 14.78 -3.22 0.93
N ILE A 84 14.32 -4.46 0.81
CA ILE A 84 14.66 -5.54 1.73
C ILE A 84 15.74 -6.38 1.03
N PRO A 85 17.00 -6.36 1.52
CA PRO A 85 18.12 -7.06 0.88
C PRO A 85 17.99 -8.58 0.88
N ASP A 86 17.40 -9.13 1.94
CA ASP A 86 17.16 -10.57 2.10
C ASP A 86 15.94 -10.98 1.24
N PRO A 87 16.12 -11.86 0.24
CA PRO A 87 15.05 -12.27 -0.65
C PRO A 87 14.00 -13.15 0.04
N GLU A 88 14.38 -13.99 1.01
CA GLU A 88 13.42 -14.86 1.72
C GLU A 88 12.55 -14.02 2.65
N LEU A 89 13.17 -13.10 3.40
CA LEU A 89 12.45 -12.15 4.24
C LEU A 89 11.52 -11.25 3.41
N ARG A 90 11.99 -10.78 2.25
CA ARG A 90 11.16 -9.98 1.34
C ARG A 90 9.92 -10.76 0.89
N SER A 91 10.11 -11.99 0.40
CA SER A 91 9.01 -12.84 -0.04
C SER A 91 8.03 -13.14 1.09
N ALA A 92 8.52 -13.41 2.30
CA ALA A 92 7.66 -13.63 3.47
C ALA A 92 6.81 -12.39 3.80
N VAL A 93 7.38 -11.19 3.75
CA VAL A 93 6.65 -9.93 3.99
C VAL A 93 5.62 -9.67 2.89
N GLN A 94 5.98 -9.88 1.62
CA GLN A 94 5.05 -9.74 0.49
C GLN A 94 3.87 -10.70 0.62
N LEU A 95 4.14 -11.97 0.97
CA LEU A 95 3.11 -13.00 1.18
C LEU A 95 2.16 -12.62 2.31
N GLN A 96 2.68 -12.22 3.47
CA GLN A 96 1.82 -11.80 4.60
C GLN A 96 0.90 -10.63 4.26
N ILE A 97 1.38 -9.69 3.44
CA ILE A 97 0.57 -8.57 2.96
C ILE A 97 -0.54 -9.09 2.03
N ALA A 98 -0.19 -9.94 1.06
CA ALA A 98 -1.12 -10.51 0.09
C ALA A 98 -2.21 -11.36 0.77
N GLU A 99 -1.84 -12.19 1.74
CA GLU A 99 -2.75 -13.06 2.52
C GLU A 99 -3.85 -12.27 3.24
N VAL A 100 -3.60 -11.00 3.58
CA VAL A 100 -4.60 -10.15 4.24
C VAL A 100 -5.33 -9.25 3.23
N LEU A 101 -4.60 -8.64 2.29
CA LEU A 101 -5.17 -7.66 1.36
C LEU A 101 -6.07 -8.31 0.30
N LEU A 102 -5.62 -9.41 -0.32
CA LEU A 102 -6.33 -10.00 -1.45
C LEU A 102 -7.71 -10.53 -1.04
N PRO A 103 -7.86 -11.29 0.08
CA PRO A 103 -9.19 -11.73 0.50
C PRO A 103 -10.13 -10.58 0.86
N ALA A 104 -9.61 -9.52 1.50
CA ALA A 104 -10.39 -8.34 1.84
C ALA A 104 -10.87 -7.59 0.59
N TYR A 105 -9.97 -7.38 -0.39
CA TYR A 105 -10.30 -6.73 -1.65
C TYR A 105 -11.31 -7.55 -2.47
N ARG A 106 -11.05 -8.85 -2.63
CA ARG A 106 -11.95 -9.78 -3.32
C ARG A 106 -13.35 -9.73 -2.74
N SER A 107 -13.46 -9.83 -1.41
CA SER A 107 -14.75 -9.79 -0.71
C SER A 107 -15.47 -8.46 -0.92
N PHE A 108 -14.75 -7.35 -0.87
CA PHE A 108 -15.31 -6.02 -1.09
C PHE A 108 -15.82 -5.84 -2.52
N VAL A 109 -15.03 -6.23 -3.52
CA VAL A 109 -15.40 -6.17 -4.94
C VAL A 109 -16.63 -7.04 -5.21
N GLN A 110 -16.61 -8.32 -4.81
CA GLN A 110 -17.73 -9.23 -5.02
C GLN A 110 -19.03 -8.72 -4.40
N ARG A 111 -18.96 -8.12 -3.22
CA ARG A 111 -20.13 -7.57 -2.52
C ARG A 111 -20.72 -6.35 -3.21
N TYR A 112 -19.89 -5.49 -3.79
CA TYR A 112 -20.29 -4.15 -4.20
C TYR A 112 -20.34 -3.92 -5.72
N THR A 113 -19.77 -4.80 -6.54
CA THR A 113 -19.93 -4.78 -7.99
C THR A 113 -21.40 -4.77 -8.43
N PRO A 114 -22.29 -5.65 -7.91
CA PRO A 114 -23.70 -5.64 -8.31
C PRO A 114 -24.42 -4.31 -8.00
N VAL A 115 -23.99 -3.61 -6.95
CA VAL A 115 -24.55 -2.30 -6.54
C VAL A 115 -24.17 -1.20 -7.54
N LEU A 116 -22.96 -1.26 -8.12
CA LEU A 116 -22.51 -0.36 -9.17
C LEU A 116 -23.23 -0.64 -10.50
N GLU A 117 -23.43 -1.91 -10.82
CA GLU A 117 -24.06 -2.40 -12.05
C GLU A 117 -25.57 -2.10 -12.09
N SER A 118 -26.29 -2.31 -10.97
CA SER A 118 -27.74 -2.08 -10.86
C SER A 118 -28.22 -0.65 -11.19
N GLY A 119 -27.31 0.32 -11.30
CA GLY A 119 -27.62 1.72 -11.65
C GLY A 119 -27.45 2.09 -13.12
N GLY A 120 -26.99 1.18 -13.96
CA GLY A 120 -26.82 1.43 -15.39
C GLY A 120 -28.16 1.55 -16.12
N ARG A 121 -28.25 2.47 -17.11
CA ARG A 121 -29.35 2.38 -18.09
C ARG A 121 -29.21 1.07 -18.85
N PHE A 122 -30.34 0.44 -19.17
CA PHE A 122 -30.50 -0.82 -19.89
C PHE A 122 -29.36 -1.05 -20.90
N GLY A 123 -28.55 -2.09 -20.68
CA GLY A 123 -27.44 -2.50 -21.57
C GLY A 123 -26.04 -1.93 -21.28
N ARG A 124 -25.86 -0.91 -20.42
CA ARG A 124 -24.52 -0.32 -20.08
C ARG A 124 -23.99 -0.69 -18.69
N SER A 125 -24.62 -1.67 -18.06
CA SER A 125 -24.43 -2.04 -16.65
C SER A 125 -22.99 -2.47 -16.33
N SER A 126 -22.39 -3.33 -17.16
CA SER A 126 -21.06 -3.90 -16.95
C SER A 126 -19.92 -2.88 -17.09
N GLU A 127 -20.03 -1.92 -18.02
CA GLU A 127 -19.01 -0.88 -18.23
C GLU A 127 -18.91 0.11 -17.05
N ALA A 128 -20.01 0.29 -16.31
CA ALA A 128 -20.09 1.27 -15.25
C ALA A 128 -19.24 0.90 -14.02
N ALA A 129 -19.14 -0.40 -13.69
CA ALA A 129 -18.33 -0.89 -12.57
C ALA A 129 -16.83 -0.89 -12.93
N SER A 130 -16.48 -1.36 -14.13
CA SER A 130 -15.10 -1.41 -14.64
C SER A 130 -14.39 -0.05 -14.70
N LYS A 131 -15.16 1.04 -14.75
CA LYS A 131 -14.61 2.41 -14.66
C LYS A 131 -14.00 2.74 -13.30
N TYR A 132 -14.47 2.12 -12.22
CA TYR A 132 -14.05 2.42 -10.85
C TYR A 132 -13.17 1.31 -10.25
N ILE A 133 -13.46 0.05 -10.57
CA ILE A 133 -12.70 -1.11 -10.11
C ILE A 133 -11.51 -1.29 -11.05
N ARG A 134 -10.39 -0.61 -10.76
CA ARG A 134 -9.22 -0.55 -11.66
C ARG A 134 -8.30 -1.75 -11.57
N PHE A 135 -8.28 -2.41 -10.42
CA PHE A 135 -7.39 -3.53 -10.18
C PHE A 135 -8.17 -4.84 -10.15
N SER A 136 -7.73 -5.83 -10.94
CA SER A 136 -8.08 -7.22 -10.70
C SER A 136 -7.28 -7.76 -9.51
N GLU A 137 -7.71 -8.87 -8.93
CA GLU A 137 -6.98 -9.51 -7.85
C GLU A 137 -5.57 -9.94 -8.29
N GLU A 138 -5.46 -10.49 -9.49
CA GLU A 138 -4.19 -10.92 -10.09
C GLU A 138 -3.25 -9.72 -10.33
N SER A 139 -3.83 -8.57 -10.73
CA SER A 139 -3.06 -7.34 -10.91
C SER A 139 -2.56 -6.79 -9.57
N LEU A 140 -3.37 -6.85 -8.50
CA LEU A 140 -2.93 -6.45 -7.16
C LEU A 140 -1.80 -7.36 -6.67
N ASP A 141 -1.96 -8.67 -6.81
CA ASP A 141 -0.93 -9.64 -6.41
C ASP A 141 0.39 -9.39 -7.14
N SER A 142 0.32 -9.19 -8.46
CA SER A 142 1.50 -8.83 -9.27
C SER A 142 2.18 -7.55 -8.76
N LEU A 143 1.40 -6.52 -8.42
CA LEU A 143 1.91 -5.25 -7.88
C LEU A 143 2.50 -5.40 -6.46
N LEU A 144 1.94 -6.26 -5.61
CA LEU A 144 2.48 -6.55 -4.29
C LEU A 144 3.84 -7.27 -4.37
N ASN A 145 4.01 -8.15 -5.35
CA ASN A 145 5.28 -8.82 -5.63
C ASN A 145 6.39 -7.85 -6.06
N GLU A 146 6.06 -6.61 -6.45
CA GLU A 146 7.03 -5.55 -6.76
C GLU A 146 7.59 -4.84 -5.52
N PHE A 147 6.97 -5.01 -4.35
CA PHE A 147 7.33 -4.27 -3.16
C PHE A 147 8.74 -4.60 -2.69
N PHE A 148 9.39 -3.62 -2.06
CA PHE A 148 10.68 -3.80 -1.40
C PHE A 148 11.83 -4.25 -2.32
N GLN A 149 11.68 -4.10 -3.63
CA GLN A 149 12.71 -4.44 -4.62
C GLN A 149 13.79 -3.35 -4.75
N GLY A 150 13.56 -2.15 -4.21
CA GLY A 150 14.48 -1.02 -4.33
C GLY A 150 14.53 -0.43 -5.74
N ARG A 151 13.40 -0.43 -6.45
CA ARG A 151 13.30 0.20 -7.77
C ARG A 151 13.48 1.70 -7.58
N GLU A 152 14.55 2.26 -8.16
CA GLU A 152 14.77 3.70 -8.14
C GLU A 152 13.56 4.41 -8.76
N SER A 153 13.00 5.37 -8.04
CA SER A 153 12.22 6.42 -8.68
C SER A 153 13.16 7.10 -9.66
N ARG A 154 12.98 6.90 -10.98
CA ARG A 154 13.70 7.64 -12.01
C ARG A 154 13.32 9.13 -11.91
N ASN A 155 13.97 9.82 -10.99
CA ASN A 155 14.13 11.27 -10.93
C ASN A 155 15.37 11.56 -10.08
N ILE A 156 16.53 11.20 -10.64
CA ILE A 156 17.80 11.86 -10.33
C ILE A 156 18.25 12.56 -11.61
N LEU A 157 17.48 13.56 -12.04
CA LEU A 157 17.98 14.60 -12.95
C LEU A 157 18.24 15.85 -12.12
N LEU A 158 19.34 15.83 -11.37
CA LEU A 158 20.16 17.01 -11.17
C LEU A 158 21.60 16.60 -11.49
N THR A 159 21.88 16.60 -12.80
CA THR A 159 23.05 17.18 -13.43
C THR A 159 24.35 17.17 -12.60
N GLN A 160 25.23 16.22 -12.92
CA GLN A 160 26.67 16.48 -12.85
C GLN A 160 27.05 17.22 -14.14
N PRO A 161 27.52 18.48 -14.10
CA PRO A 161 28.30 19.01 -15.19
C PRO A 161 29.73 18.47 -15.07
N SER A 162 30.08 17.59 -16.01
CA SER A 162 31.47 17.35 -16.37
C SER A 162 32.03 18.60 -17.05
N ALA A 163 33.10 19.17 -16.48
CA ALA A 163 34.13 19.95 -17.17
C ALA A 163 35.33 20.05 -16.20
N ALA A 164 36.40 19.29 -16.39
CA ALA A 164 37.54 19.67 -17.24
C ALA A 164 38.19 21.00 -16.82
N ARG A 165 39.16 20.93 -15.90
CA ARG A 165 40.55 21.40 -16.07
C ARG A 165 41.42 20.99 -14.90
#